data_AF-A0A1B6ECU7-F1
#
_entry.id   AF-A0A1B6ECU7-F1
#
_cell.length_a   1.000
_cell.length_b   1.000
_cell.length_c   1.000
_cell.angle_alpha   90.00
_cell.angle_beta   90.00
_cell.angle_gamma   90.00
#
_symmetry.space_group_name_H-M   'P 1'
#
loop_
_entity.id
_entity.type
_entity.pdbx_description
1 polymer ?
#
loop_
_entity_poly.entity_id
_entity_poly.type
_entity_poly.pdbx_seq_one_letter_code
_entity_poly.pdbx_strand_id
1 'polypeptide(L)'
;RFGGEGGMSIGDSSVTIDADDLNINDEWYEGTPGLYELLFLTNPVNYTKDDLQTYRKILVRTNAHKQSFSIDKQISANRGDKYKNIISKLFPSKKGSGFMRADHP
;
A
#
# COMPACT_ATOMS: atom_id res chain seq x y z
N ARG A 1 -19.12 -23.15 10.00
CA ARG A 1 -19.62 -21.75 10.06
C ARG A 1 -18.78 -20.95 9.08
N PHE A 2 -19.33 -20.64 7.91
CA PHE A 2 -18.62 -19.84 6.90
C PHE A 2 -18.96 -18.38 7.18
N GLY A 3 -18.09 -17.69 7.93
CA GLY A 3 -18.12 -16.23 8.02
C GLY A 3 -17.59 -15.68 6.71
N GLY A 4 -18.49 -15.48 5.75
CA GLY A 4 -18.17 -14.96 4.42
C GLY A 4 -18.86 -13.62 4.21
N GLU A 5 -18.69 -12.68 5.13
CA GLU A 5 -18.89 -11.28 4.79
C GLU A 5 -17.72 -10.91 3.89
N GLY A 6 -17.96 -10.93 2.57
CA GLY A 6 -17.04 -10.43 1.55
C GLY A 6 -16.90 -8.92 1.64
N GLY A 7 -16.47 -8.42 2.80
CA GLY A 7 -16.09 -7.04 3.02
C GLY A 7 -14.83 -6.73 2.22
N MET A 8 -14.81 -5.57 1.59
CA MET A 8 -13.63 -5.09 0.90
C MET A 8 -12.51 -4.88 1.92
N SER A 9 -11.35 -5.47 1.67
CA SER A 9 -10.17 -5.32 2.53
C SER A 9 -8.95 -4.95 1.70
N ILE A 10 -8.11 -4.08 2.26
CA ILE A 10 -6.82 -3.71 1.69
C ILE A 10 -5.77 -4.15 2.69
N GLY A 11 -4.96 -5.14 2.32
CA GLY A 11 -3.95 -5.68 3.22
C GLY A 11 -4.56 -6.44 4.38
N ASP A 12 -4.17 -6.08 5.61
CA ASP A 12 -4.71 -6.69 6.84
C ASP A 12 -6.00 -6.01 7.35
N SER A 13 -6.38 -4.87 6.77
CA SER A 13 -7.46 -4.03 7.30
C SER A 13 -8.71 -4.04 6.41
N SER A 14 -9.88 -3.98 7.04
CA SER A 14 -11.17 -3.80 6.37
C SER A 14 -11.35 -2.36 5.91
N VAL A 15 -12.01 -2.21 4.76
CA VAL A 15 -12.37 -0.92 4.15
C VAL A 15 -13.88 -0.78 4.23
N THR A 16 -14.33 0.39 4.67
CA THR A 16 -15.72 0.79 4.60
C THR A 16 -15.79 2.08 3.80
N ILE A 17 -16.75 2.16 2.89
CA ILE A 17 -17.02 3.36 2.11
C ILE A 17 -18.31 3.96 2.67
N ASP A 18 -18.26 5.21 3.11
CA ASP A 18 -19.43 5.96 3.55
C ASP A 18 -19.58 7.22 2.69
N ALA A 19 -20.71 7.30 1.97
CA ALA A 19 -20.94 8.28 0.91
C ALA A 19 -19.81 8.27 -0.15
N ASP A 20 -18.83 9.15 0.00
CA ASP A 20 -17.65 9.22 -0.87
C ASP A 20 -16.36 8.90 -0.10
N ASP A 21 -16.35 8.98 1.24
CA ASP A 21 -15.16 8.83 2.06
C ASP A 21 -14.84 7.38 2.40
N LEU A 22 -13.55 7.12 2.61
CA LEU A 22 -13.01 5.79 2.90
C LEU A 22 -12.64 5.72 4.38
N ASN A 23 -13.23 4.80 5.12
CA ASN A 23 -12.76 4.41 6.45
C ASN A 23 -11.90 3.15 6.33
N ILE A 24 -10.63 3.27 6.73
CA ILE A 24 -9.68 2.16 6.74
C ILE A 24 -8.98 2.12 8.09
N ASN A 25 -9.20 1.04 8.85
CA ASN A 25 -8.61 0.86 10.18
C ASN A 25 -8.87 2.06 11.11
N ASP A 26 -10.16 2.43 11.21
CA ASP A 26 -10.70 3.55 12.01
C ASP A 26 -10.15 4.94 11.62
N GLU A 27 -9.60 5.08 10.42
CA GLU A 27 -9.15 6.36 9.87
C GLU A 27 -9.92 6.71 8.60
N TRP A 28 -10.43 7.93 8.57
CA TRP A 28 -11.18 8.49 7.44
C TRP A 28 -10.24 9.17 6.46
N TYR A 29 -10.43 8.86 5.19
CA TYR A 29 -9.74 9.45 4.06
C TYR A 29 -10.77 10.02 3.09
N GLU A 30 -10.46 11.21 2.56
CA GLU A 30 -11.30 11.83 1.54
C GLU A 30 -11.38 10.93 0.30
N GLY A 31 -12.61 10.68 -0.14
CA GLY A 31 -12.88 10.04 -1.41
C GLY A 31 -12.42 10.91 -2.57
N THR A 32 -11.35 10.52 -3.25
CA THR A 32 -10.99 11.17 -4.52
C THR A 32 -10.98 10.14 -5.64
N PRO A 33 -11.42 10.49 -6.87
CA PRO A 33 -11.35 9.58 -8.00
C PRO A 33 -9.96 8.98 -8.20
N GLY A 34 -8.91 9.78 -7.99
CA GLY A 34 -7.52 9.32 -8.09
C GLY A 34 -7.12 8.34 -6.99
N LEU A 35 -7.60 8.53 -5.76
CA LEU A 35 -7.39 7.58 -4.67
C LEU A 35 -8.14 6.27 -4.93
N TYR A 36 -9.38 6.34 -5.41
CA TYR A 36 -10.16 5.17 -5.82
C TYR A 36 -9.44 4.37 -6.93
N GLU A 37 -8.90 5.05 -7.95
CA GLU A 37 -8.08 4.39 -8.98
C GLU A 37 -6.85 3.71 -8.36
N LEU A 38 -6.13 4.41 -7.47
CA LEU A 38 -4.96 3.87 -6.79
C LEU A 38 -5.28 2.68 -5.88
N LEU A 39 -6.47 2.59 -5.32
CA LEU A 39 -6.90 1.47 -4.48
C LEU A 39 -7.36 0.29 -5.32
N PHE A 40 -8.28 0.52 -6.27
CA PHE A 40 -9.07 -0.55 -6.89
C PHE A 40 -8.66 -0.90 -8.32
N LEU A 41 -8.02 0.01 -9.06
CA LEU A 41 -7.59 -0.28 -10.43
C LEU A 41 -6.17 -0.86 -10.47
N THR A 42 -5.95 -1.76 -11.44
CA THR A 42 -4.62 -2.30 -11.74
C THR A 42 -3.74 -1.25 -12.42
N ASN A 43 -4.33 -0.34 -13.21
CA ASN A 43 -3.62 0.68 -13.97
C ASN A 43 -4.27 2.04 -13.74
N PRO A 44 -3.92 2.73 -12.64
CA PRO A 44 -4.47 4.04 -12.36
C PRO A 44 -3.83 5.09 -13.27
N VAL A 45 -4.67 5.97 -13.84
CA VAL A 45 -4.21 6.99 -14.81
C VAL A 45 -4.41 8.41 -14.25
N ASN A 46 -5.50 8.67 -13.54
CA ASN A 46 -5.85 10.02 -13.09
C ASN A 46 -5.70 10.14 -11.57
N TYR A 47 -4.45 10.20 -11.10
CA TYR A 47 -4.15 10.49 -9.71
C TYR A 47 -3.23 11.70 -9.57
N THR A 48 -3.37 12.40 -8.46
CA THR A 48 -2.53 13.55 -8.09
C THR A 48 -1.40 13.12 -7.16
N LYS A 49 -0.49 14.06 -6.87
CA LYS A 49 0.57 13.84 -5.87
C LYS A 49 0.00 13.71 -4.46
N ASP A 50 -1.15 14.33 -4.17
CA ASP A 50 -1.78 14.21 -2.86
C ASP A 50 -2.38 12.81 -2.68
N ASP A 51 -3.08 12.32 -3.71
CA ASP A 51 -3.61 10.95 -3.74
C ASP A 51 -2.51 9.91 -3.53
N LEU A 52 -1.33 10.11 -4.12
CA LEU A 52 -0.17 9.23 -3.89
C LEU A 52 0.32 9.24 -2.44
N GLN A 53 0.31 10.39 -1.77
CA GLN A 53 0.71 10.50 -0.37
C GLN A 53 -0.30 9.81 0.54
N THR A 54 -1.59 10.01 0.28
CA THR A 54 -2.68 9.36 1.00
C THR A 54 -2.67 7.85 0.76
N TYR A 55 -2.51 7.42 -0.49
CA TYR A 55 -2.34 6.02 -0.84
C TYR A 55 -1.16 5.37 -0.13
N ARG A 56 -0.01 6.07 -0.04
CA ARG A 56 1.14 5.59 0.73
C ARG A 56 0.81 5.40 2.21
N LYS A 57 0.09 6.34 2.84
CA LYS A 57 -0.32 6.23 4.24
C LYS A 57 -1.21 5.00 4.46
N ILE A 58 -2.20 4.80 3.60
CA ILE A 58 -3.08 3.62 3.64
C ILE A 58 -2.26 2.33 3.54
N LEU A 59 -1.38 2.25 2.54
CA LEU A 59 -0.54 1.06 2.35
C LEU A 59 0.33 0.76 3.58
N VAL A 60 0.88 1.78 4.24
CA VAL A 60 1.64 1.63 5.49
C VAL A 60 0.74 1.13 6.61
N ARG A 61 -0.43 1.75 6.78
CA ARG A 61 -1.35 1.47 7.87
C ARG A 61 -1.91 0.04 7.82
N THR A 62 -2.19 -0.45 6.63
CA THR A 62 -2.78 -1.78 6.43
C THR A 62 -1.77 -2.86 6.05
N ASN A 63 -0.48 -2.52 6.10
CA ASN A 63 0.62 -3.39 5.68
C ASN A 63 0.44 -3.98 4.26
N ALA A 64 -0.41 -3.40 3.41
CA ALA A 64 -0.73 -3.92 2.08
C ALA A 64 0.50 -3.95 1.15
N HIS A 65 1.49 -3.08 1.44
CA HIS A 65 2.78 -3.08 0.76
C HIS A 65 3.71 -4.22 1.21
N LYS A 66 3.43 -4.93 2.30
CA LYS A 66 4.28 -5.99 2.87
C LYS A 66 3.80 -7.37 2.45
N GLN A 67 4.73 -8.32 2.41
CA GLN A 67 4.43 -9.72 2.13
C GLN A 67 3.55 -10.29 3.25
N SER A 68 2.50 -11.04 2.88
CA SER A 68 1.51 -11.60 3.81
C SER A 68 0.85 -10.56 4.72
N PHE A 69 0.83 -9.28 4.33
CA PHE A 69 0.25 -8.18 5.09
C PHE A 69 0.75 -8.10 6.55
N SER A 70 1.97 -8.59 6.79
CA SER A 70 2.54 -8.74 8.13
C SER A 70 3.63 -7.70 8.34
N ILE A 71 3.59 -7.01 9.48
CA ILE A 71 4.54 -5.93 9.82
C ILE A 71 6.01 -6.38 9.83
N ASP A 72 6.26 -7.64 10.16
CA ASP A 72 7.60 -8.24 10.22
C ASP A 72 8.18 -8.59 8.83
N LYS A 73 7.35 -8.59 7.79
CA LYS A 73 7.76 -9.03 6.46
C LYS A 73 8.25 -7.89 5.57
N GLN A 74 9.11 -8.26 4.64
CA GLN A 74 9.63 -7.38 3.59
C GLN A 74 8.50 -6.87 2.69
N ILE A 75 8.75 -5.77 1.97
CA ILE A 75 7.85 -5.24 0.96
C ILE A 75 7.57 -6.35 -0.07
N SER A 76 6.29 -6.62 -0.33
CA SER A 76 5.86 -7.64 -1.28
C SER A 76 6.31 -7.23 -2.68
N ALA A 77 7.35 -7.88 -3.21
CA ALA A 77 7.82 -7.66 -4.58
C ALA A 77 6.86 -8.32 -5.58
N ASN A 78 5.63 -7.80 -5.67
CA ASN A 78 4.66 -8.29 -6.63
C ASN A 78 5.09 -7.90 -8.06
N ARG A 79 4.88 -8.78 -9.04
CA ARG A 79 5.32 -8.57 -10.43
C ARG A 79 4.41 -7.64 -11.23
N GLY A 80 3.26 -7.24 -10.69
CA GLY A 80 2.29 -6.38 -11.36
C GLY A 80 2.83 -4.97 -11.65
N ASP A 81 2.38 -4.40 -12.77
CA ASP A 81 2.81 -3.08 -13.25
C ASP A 81 2.53 -1.96 -12.25
N LYS A 82 1.40 -2.04 -11.52
CA LYS A 82 1.08 -1.14 -10.40
C LYS A 82 2.19 -1.11 -9.35
N TYR A 83 2.69 -2.28 -8.95
CA TYR A 83 3.75 -2.37 -7.96
C TYR A 83 5.04 -1.74 -8.49
N LYS A 84 5.46 -2.10 -9.71
CA LYS A 84 6.70 -1.57 -10.31
C LYS A 84 6.64 -0.06 -10.54
N ASN A 85 5.51 0.45 -11.01
CA ASN A 85 5.42 1.84 -11.45
C ASN A 85 5.08 2.81 -10.32
N ILE A 86 4.41 2.34 -9.25
CA ILE A 86 3.89 3.19 -8.17
C ILE A 86 4.46 2.75 -6.82
N ILE A 87 4.13 1.56 -6.35
CA ILE A 87 4.47 1.11 -4.98
C ILE A 87 5.99 1.08 -4.77
N SER A 88 6.76 0.58 -5.74
CA SER A 88 8.22 0.52 -5.64
C SER A 88 8.88 1.91 -5.54
N LYS A 89 8.25 2.94 -6.15
CA LYS A 89 8.70 4.33 -6.09
C LYS A 89 8.30 4.99 -4.76
N LEU A 90 7.16 4.60 -4.18
CA LEU A 90 6.72 5.06 -2.87
C LEU A 90 7.53 4.43 -1.72
N PHE A 91 8.02 3.22 -1.93
CA PHE A 91 8.84 2.47 -0.98
C PHE A 91 10.15 2.01 -1.62
N PRO A 92 11.08 2.94 -1.91
CA PRO A 92 12.38 2.56 -2.44
C PRO A 92 13.07 1.66 -1.41
N SER A 93 13.34 0.41 -1.79
CA SER A 93 14.18 -0.47 -0.99
C SER A 93 15.53 0.22 -0.84
N LYS A 94 15.99 0.45 0.40
CA LYS A 94 17.34 0.96 0.67
C LYS A 94 18.36 -0.07 0.19
N LYS A 95 18.66 -0.08 -1.10
CA LYS A 95 19.78 -0.82 -1.66
C LYS A 95 20.98 0.12 -1.68
N GLY A 96 21.74 0.10 -0.59
CA GLY A 96 23.09 0.69 -0.58
C GLY A 96 23.44 1.55 0.64
N SER A 97 23.91 0.92 1.70
CA SER A 97 25.06 1.42 2.46
C SER A 97 25.86 0.20 2.90
N GLY A 98 27.06 0.07 2.33
CA GLY A 98 27.86 -1.15 2.33
C GLY A 98 28.30 -1.59 3.71
N PHE A 99 28.17 -2.90 3.96
CA PHE A 99 29.09 -3.60 4.84
C PHE A 99 30.45 -3.63 4.14
N MET A 100 31.21 -2.55 4.26
CA MET A 100 32.65 -2.61 4.09
C MET A 100 33.15 -3.58 5.17
N ARG A 101 33.52 -4.79 4.76
CA ARG A 101 34.38 -5.66 5.54
C ARG A 101 35.67 -4.88 5.79
N ALA A 102 35.81 -4.29 6.98
CA ALA A 102 37.10 -3.88 7.47
C ALA A 102 37.82 -5.16 7.91
N ASP A 103 38.54 -5.75 6.97
CA ASP A 103 39.70 -6.58 7.28
C ASP A 103 40.68 -5.68 8.06
N HIS A 104 40.95 -6.02 9.31
CA HIS A 104 41.97 -5.36 10.12
C HIS A 104 43.17 -6.32 10.21
N PRO A 105 44.40 -5.82 9.94
CA PRO A 105 45.64 -6.60 10.00
C PRO A 105 46.02 -7.04 11.41
#